data_AF-A0A0A1HU34-F1
#
_entry.id   AF-A0A0A1HU34-F1
#
_cell.length_a   1.000
_cell.length_b   1.000
_cell.length_c   1.000
_cell.angle_alpha   90.00
_cell.angle_beta   90.00
_cell.angle_gamma   90.00
#
_symmetry.space_group_name_H-M   'P 1'
#
loop_
_entity.id
_entity.type
_entity.pdbx_description
1 polymer ?
#
loop_
_entity_poly.entity_id
_entity_poly.type
_entity_poly.pdbx_seq_one_letter_code
_entity_poly.pdbx_strand_id
1 'polypeptide(L)'
;MPTLRGGSFGQALVASLASTYYNPWKFERFARQVLGQEYDDARHDALRKAFKDSLDTFLRVAWNDTHRGLYPTEEGPGRTDAFGRIANASFGDAISAKNYRVADAPVDYPQLWDIWTFDWVQWNGSAQQPMARNVGEALGVGATLNFFDAQGKPLQGDARYPSSVRVRDLHTIEETLQLLKPPVWPEALLGSIDKPLAAKGRALFAENCAGCHVPNVVQGPDRPVQQLHMLPVKVIGTDPGTANNIADHRFDLTSLQWDPAELAKLDVQLHPTPTQPLDLSQVSVAKGLAYVTAFVENRAYRDAGVTPVERPAMDGFGLPIGVRELRAYKARPLAGVWATPPFLHNGSVPTIYQLLSPQDERATTFYKGNFEYDPRHLGYRTEAFTNGFLFDTRITGNHNSGHEFRAGEKGNGVIGRLLQPQERWALLEYLKVLGGPLESQL
;
A
#
# COMPACT_ATOMS: atom_id res chain seq x y z
N MET A 1 -4.79 -28.59 12.99
CA MET A 1 -4.93 -27.46 12.03
C MET A 1 -3.93 -27.72 10.93
N PRO A 2 -4.33 -27.87 9.66
CA PRO A 2 -3.35 -27.96 8.57
C PRO A 2 -2.61 -26.62 8.49
N THR A 3 -1.29 -26.68 8.45
CA THR A 3 -0.39 -25.53 8.40
C THR A 3 -0.61 -24.75 7.10
N LEU A 4 -1.33 -23.65 7.25
CA LEU A 4 -1.46 -22.57 6.29
C LEU A 4 -0.06 -21.97 6.06
N ARG A 5 0.45 -22.04 4.81
CA ARG A 5 1.77 -21.50 4.44
C ARG A 5 1.83 -20.01 4.79
N GLY A 6 2.97 -19.53 5.29
CA GLY A 6 3.15 -18.12 5.68
C GLY A 6 2.75 -17.17 4.54
N GLY A 7 1.83 -16.23 4.81
CA GLY A 7 1.23 -15.35 3.79
C GLY A 7 -0.27 -15.57 3.53
N SER A 8 -0.88 -16.56 4.16
CA SER A 8 -2.25 -17.01 3.89
C SER A 8 -3.31 -16.42 4.83
N PHE A 9 -3.22 -15.14 5.18
CA PHE A 9 -4.20 -14.49 6.08
C PHE A 9 -5.65 -14.72 5.62
N GLY A 10 -5.93 -14.57 4.32
CA GLY A 10 -7.27 -14.81 3.77
C GLY A 10 -7.75 -16.25 3.98
N GLN A 11 -6.90 -17.25 3.76
CA GLN A 11 -7.24 -18.65 3.99
C GLN A 11 -7.41 -18.96 5.48
N ALA A 12 -6.58 -18.36 6.35
CA ALA A 12 -6.69 -18.46 7.80
C ALA A 12 -8.00 -17.84 8.30
N LEU A 13 -8.37 -16.69 7.74
CA LEU A 13 -9.62 -15.99 8.03
C LEU A 13 -10.81 -16.86 7.61
N VAL A 14 -10.85 -17.33 6.36
CA VAL A 14 -11.93 -18.20 5.86
C VAL A 14 -12.06 -19.47 6.70
N ALA A 15 -10.94 -20.14 7.02
CA ALA A 15 -10.95 -21.33 7.86
C ALA A 15 -11.44 -21.03 9.29
N SER A 16 -11.06 -19.88 9.84
CA SER A 16 -11.50 -19.42 11.17
C SER A 16 -12.99 -19.07 11.18
N LEU A 17 -13.48 -18.39 10.14
CA LEU A 17 -14.91 -18.08 9.96
C LEU A 17 -15.71 -19.38 9.81
N ALA A 18 -15.30 -20.30 8.95
CA ALA A 18 -15.94 -21.61 8.79
C ALA A 18 -15.95 -22.39 10.10
N SER A 19 -14.81 -22.46 10.80
CA SER A 19 -14.71 -23.13 12.10
C SER A 19 -15.63 -22.49 13.14
N THR A 20 -15.78 -21.17 13.12
CA THR A 20 -16.66 -20.44 14.04
C THR A 20 -18.12 -20.71 13.71
N TYR A 21 -18.51 -20.69 12.44
CA TYR A 21 -19.89 -20.88 12.01
C TYR A 21 -20.42 -22.30 12.27
N TYR A 22 -19.63 -23.31 11.89
CA TYR A 22 -20.05 -24.71 11.94
C TYR A 22 -19.86 -25.37 13.31
N ASN A 23 -19.04 -24.79 14.20
CA ASN A 23 -18.95 -25.25 15.58
C ASN A 23 -19.91 -24.43 16.46
N PRO A 24 -21.01 -25.02 16.96
CA PRO A 24 -22.03 -24.26 17.69
C PRO A 24 -21.46 -23.59 18.95
N TRP A 25 -20.54 -24.24 19.67
CA TRP A 25 -19.91 -23.67 20.86
C TRP A 25 -19.00 -22.47 20.55
N LYS A 26 -18.31 -22.50 19.39
CA LYS A 26 -17.51 -21.36 18.95
C LYS A 26 -18.39 -20.21 18.49
N PHE A 27 -19.43 -20.49 17.72
CA PHE A 27 -20.39 -19.47 17.30
C PHE A 27 -21.05 -18.81 18.50
N GLU A 28 -21.51 -19.60 19.45
CA GLU A 28 -22.16 -19.13 20.68
C GLU A 28 -21.25 -18.17 21.47
N ARG A 29 -19.99 -18.56 21.68
CA ARG A 29 -19.00 -17.69 22.32
C ARG A 29 -18.78 -16.39 21.55
N PHE A 30 -18.69 -16.48 20.22
CA PHE A 30 -18.57 -15.30 19.36
C PHE A 30 -19.80 -14.39 19.47
N ALA A 31 -21.01 -14.94 19.34
CA ALA A 31 -22.26 -14.20 19.40
C ALA A 31 -22.46 -13.49 20.74
N ARG A 32 -22.15 -14.15 21.85
CA ARG A 32 -22.20 -13.52 23.20
C ARG A 32 -21.22 -12.35 23.33
N GLN A 33 -20.04 -12.45 22.74
CA GLN A 33 -19.06 -11.37 22.78
C GLN A 33 -19.46 -10.19 21.88
N VAL A 34 -19.98 -10.48 20.68
CA VAL A 34 -20.38 -9.44 19.71
C VAL A 34 -21.66 -8.72 20.14
N LEU A 35 -22.67 -9.47 20.61
CA LEU A 35 -23.94 -8.89 21.05
C LEU A 35 -23.85 -8.36 22.49
N GLY A 36 -23.00 -8.93 23.35
CA GLY A 36 -22.85 -8.45 24.72
C GLY A 36 -24.17 -8.43 25.49
N GLN A 37 -24.54 -7.27 26.03
CA GLN A 37 -25.80 -7.06 26.75
C GLN A 37 -27.04 -7.13 25.86
N GLU A 38 -26.85 -6.98 24.56
CA GLU A 38 -27.88 -7.02 23.53
C GLU A 38 -28.19 -8.44 23.05
N TYR A 39 -27.67 -9.46 23.72
CA TYR A 39 -27.88 -10.85 23.36
C TYR A 39 -29.33 -11.27 23.63
N ASP A 40 -30.05 -11.61 22.56
CA ASP A 40 -31.33 -12.33 22.58
C ASP A 40 -31.40 -13.29 21.38
N ASP A 41 -32.41 -14.17 21.36
CA ASP A 41 -32.54 -15.21 20.33
C ASP A 41 -32.70 -14.61 18.92
N ALA A 42 -33.45 -13.51 18.78
CA ALA A 42 -33.70 -12.89 17.48
C ALA A 42 -32.42 -12.25 16.90
N ARG A 43 -31.64 -11.57 17.75
CA ARG A 43 -30.36 -10.94 17.37
C ARG A 43 -29.26 -11.97 17.18
N HIS A 44 -29.27 -13.05 17.95
CA HIS A 44 -28.41 -14.21 17.72
C HIS A 44 -28.65 -14.79 16.33
N ASP A 45 -29.90 -15.03 15.96
CA ASP A 45 -30.26 -15.61 14.65
C ASP A 45 -29.95 -14.64 13.50
N ALA A 46 -30.19 -13.35 13.69
CA ALA A 46 -29.80 -12.31 12.74
C ALA A 46 -28.27 -12.26 12.54
N LEU A 47 -27.49 -12.29 13.63
CA LEU A 47 -26.03 -12.35 13.57
C LEU A 47 -25.55 -13.62 12.87
N ARG A 48 -26.19 -14.77 13.15
CA ARG A 48 -25.84 -16.04 12.50
C ARG A 48 -26.06 -15.99 11.00
N LYS A 49 -27.16 -15.38 10.56
CA LYS A 49 -27.43 -15.17 9.14
C LYS A 49 -26.39 -14.23 8.50
N ALA A 50 -26.15 -13.07 9.10
CA ALA A 50 -25.16 -12.11 8.61
C ALA A 50 -23.74 -12.73 8.54
N PHE A 51 -23.35 -13.50 9.56
CA PHE A 51 -22.09 -14.22 9.58
C PHE A 51 -21.99 -15.22 8.44
N LYS A 52 -23.09 -15.95 8.16
CA LYS A 52 -23.14 -16.88 7.04
C LYS A 52 -22.95 -16.16 5.71
N ASP A 53 -23.62 -15.03 5.52
CA ASP A 53 -23.53 -14.24 4.29
C ASP A 53 -22.09 -13.75 4.06
N SER A 54 -21.41 -13.31 5.13
CA SER A 54 -19.97 -12.98 5.07
C SER A 54 -19.11 -14.19 4.73
N LEU A 55 -19.32 -15.33 5.39
CA LEU A 55 -18.58 -16.58 5.12
C LEU A 55 -18.76 -17.04 3.66
N ASP A 56 -19.98 -17.05 3.16
CA ASP A 56 -20.30 -17.44 1.78
C ASP A 56 -19.63 -16.51 0.77
N THR A 57 -19.56 -15.21 1.08
CA THR A 57 -18.83 -14.22 0.28
C THR A 57 -17.34 -14.53 0.24
N PHE A 58 -16.71 -14.70 1.41
CA PHE A 58 -15.29 -15.02 1.48
C PHE A 58 -14.93 -16.36 0.79
N LEU A 59 -15.79 -17.37 0.89
CA LEU A 59 -15.61 -18.65 0.19
C LEU A 59 -15.70 -18.48 -1.33
N ARG A 60 -16.66 -17.67 -1.81
CA ARG A 60 -16.83 -17.39 -3.24
C ARG A 60 -15.63 -16.65 -3.81
N VAL A 61 -15.16 -15.61 -3.12
CA VAL A 61 -13.96 -14.85 -3.50
C VAL A 61 -12.75 -15.78 -3.53
N ALA A 62 -12.49 -16.54 -2.48
CA ALA A 62 -11.36 -17.48 -2.43
C ALA A 62 -11.40 -18.52 -3.56
N TRP A 63 -12.58 -19.06 -3.86
CA TRP A 63 -12.76 -19.96 -5.00
C TRP A 63 -12.49 -19.26 -6.33
N ASN A 64 -13.06 -18.07 -6.53
CA ASN A 64 -12.93 -17.29 -7.75
C ASN A 64 -11.47 -16.90 -8.03
N ASP A 65 -10.76 -16.42 -7.01
CA ASP A 65 -9.35 -16.07 -7.04
C ASP A 65 -8.48 -17.25 -7.51
N THR A 66 -8.72 -18.42 -6.90
CA THR A 66 -7.98 -19.65 -7.19
C THR A 66 -8.31 -20.19 -8.58
N HIS A 67 -9.61 -20.24 -8.92
CA HIS A 67 -10.07 -20.82 -10.19
C HIS A 67 -9.67 -19.98 -11.40
N ARG A 68 -9.63 -18.65 -11.26
CA ARG A 68 -9.23 -17.74 -12.33
C ARG A 68 -7.73 -17.44 -12.38
N GLY A 69 -6.96 -17.84 -11.36
CA GLY A 69 -5.54 -17.53 -11.26
C GLY A 69 -5.27 -16.02 -11.18
N LEU A 70 -6.09 -15.28 -10.44
CA LEU A 70 -6.00 -13.81 -10.40
C LEU A 70 -4.73 -13.30 -9.71
N TYR A 71 -4.12 -14.10 -8.84
CA TYR A 71 -2.96 -13.72 -8.03
C TYR A 71 -1.84 -14.76 -8.21
N PRO A 72 -1.18 -14.81 -9.38
CA PRO A 72 -0.18 -15.83 -9.69
C PRO A 72 1.13 -15.64 -8.91
N THR A 73 1.43 -14.41 -8.50
CA THR A 73 2.60 -14.10 -7.66
C THR A 73 2.19 -14.19 -6.20
N GLU A 74 2.72 -15.17 -5.47
CA GLU A 74 2.53 -15.25 -4.02
C GLU A 74 3.14 -14.00 -3.36
N GLU A 75 2.32 -13.22 -2.65
CA GLU A 75 2.71 -11.93 -2.10
C GLU A 75 3.81 -12.11 -1.03
N GLY A 76 3.68 -13.15 -0.20
CA GLY A 76 4.56 -13.42 0.93
C GLY A 76 4.38 -12.42 2.09
N PRO A 77 5.17 -12.52 3.16
CA PRO A 77 5.06 -11.62 4.32
C PRO A 77 5.35 -10.15 3.96
N GLY A 78 4.49 -9.24 4.42
CA GLY A 78 4.68 -7.79 4.34
C GLY A 78 4.33 -7.14 3.00
N ARG A 79 3.74 -7.90 2.06
CA ARG A 79 3.45 -7.44 0.70
C ARG A 79 2.01 -7.69 0.31
N THR A 80 1.52 -6.86 -0.62
CA THR A 80 0.26 -7.14 -1.33
C THR A 80 0.16 -6.40 -2.66
N ASP A 81 -0.56 -6.95 -3.64
CA ASP A 81 -1.03 -6.19 -4.82
C ASP A 81 -2.36 -5.50 -4.48
N ALA A 82 -2.29 -4.45 -3.67
CA ALA A 82 -3.48 -3.76 -3.15
C ALA A 82 -4.37 -3.21 -4.27
N PHE A 83 -3.79 -2.58 -5.29
CA PHE A 83 -4.55 -2.02 -6.42
C PHE A 83 -5.28 -3.11 -7.20
N GLY A 84 -4.59 -4.21 -7.53
CA GLY A 84 -5.21 -5.35 -8.21
C GLY A 84 -6.33 -5.99 -7.38
N ARG A 85 -6.15 -6.13 -6.07
CA ARG A 85 -7.18 -6.62 -5.14
C ARG A 85 -8.39 -5.70 -5.06
N ILE A 86 -8.19 -4.41 -4.83
CA ILE A 86 -9.29 -3.42 -4.76
C ILE A 86 -10.04 -3.39 -6.09
N ALA A 87 -9.35 -3.42 -7.22
CA ALA A 87 -9.99 -3.43 -8.55
C ALA A 87 -10.81 -4.69 -8.80
N ASN A 88 -10.28 -5.87 -8.46
CA ASN A 88 -11.01 -7.12 -8.63
C ASN A 88 -12.24 -7.19 -7.73
N ALA A 89 -12.16 -6.73 -6.48
CA ALA A 89 -13.30 -6.62 -5.58
C ALA A 89 -14.33 -5.59 -6.08
N SER A 90 -13.87 -4.38 -6.42
CA SER A 90 -14.76 -3.26 -6.75
C SER A 90 -15.36 -3.36 -8.14
N PHE A 91 -14.65 -3.93 -9.12
CA PHE A 91 -15.08 -3.97 -10.52
C PHE A 91 -15.37 -5.38 -10.99
N GLY A 92 -14.63 -6.39 -10.52
CA GLY A 92 -14.84 -7.79 -10.86
C GLY A 92 -16.02 -8.40 -10.12
N ASP A 93 -15.96 -8.43 -8.79
CA ASP A 93 -17.01 -9.01 -7.93
C ASP A 93 -18.29 -8.16 -7.96
N ALA A 94 -18.16 -6.85 -7.80
CA ALA A 94 -19.30 -5.96 -7.57
C ALA A 94 -19.96 -5.40 -8.85
N ILE A 95 -19.34 -5.55 -10.03
CA ILE A 95 -19.89 -5.05 -11.30
C ILE A 95 -19.99 -6.15 -12.35
N SER A 96 -18.86 -6.75 -12.76
CA SER A 96 -18.86 -7.72 -13.85
C SER A 96 -17.63 -8.60 -13.83
N ALA A 97 -17.83 -9.92 -14.03
CA ALA A 97 -16.71 -10.86 -14.15
C ALA A 97 -15.77 -10.57 -15.34
N LYS A 98 -16.15 -9.70 -16.29
CA LYS A 98 -15.25 -9.26 -17.38
C LYS A 98 -14.20 -8.25 -16.91
N ASN A 99 -14.39 -7.67 -15.73
CA ASN A 99 -13.49 -6.67 -15.16
C ASN A 99 -12.37 -7.27 -14.31
N TYR A 100 -12.32 -8.60 -14.10
CA TYR A 100 -11.17 -9.21 -13.44
C TYR A 100 -9.89 -8.98 -14.24
N ARG A 101 -8.82 -8.59 -13.55
CA ARG A 101 -7.46 -8.50 -14.08
C ARG A 101 -6.52 -9.34 -13.23
N VAL A 102 -5.49 -9.88 -13.86
CA VAL A 102 -4.40 -10.52 -13.12
C VAL A 102 -3.68 -9.46 -12.30
N ALA A 103 -3.40 -9.77 -11.04
CA ALA A 103 -2.73 -8.93 -10.07
C ALA A 103 -1.46 -9.68 -9.63
N ASP A 104 -0.37 -9.39 -10.34
CA ASP A 104 0.91 -10.10 -10.29
C ASP A 104 2.07 -9.24 -9.78
N ALA A 105 1.78 -8.03 -9.29
CA ALA A 105 2.81 -7.06 -8.90
C ALA A 105 2.68 -6.61 -7.43
N PRO A 106 2.86 -7.53 -6.47
CA PRO A 106 2.76 -7.18 -5.06
C PRO A 106 3.90 -6.26 -4.60
N VAL A 107 3.53 -5.29 -3.77
CA VAL A 107 4.44 -4.30 -3.20
C VAL A 107 4.51 -4.41 -1.69
N ASP A 108 5.62 -4.02 -1.09
CA ASP A 108 5.77 -3.91 0.36
C ASP A 108 4.85 -2.82 0.90
N TYR A 109 4.33 -3.02 2.12
CA TYR A 109 3.63 -1.95 2.82
C TYR A 109 4.60 -0.79 3.11
N PRO A 110 4.27 0.45 2.70
CA PRO A 110 5.15 1.58 2.91
C PRO A 110 5.28 1.93 4.40
N GLN A 111 6.43 2.48 4.79
CA GLN A 111 6.64 3.04 6.13
C GLN A 111 5.62 4.15 6.42
N LEU A 112 5.08 4.19 7.64
CA LEU A 112 3.95 5.07 7.98
C LEU A 112 4.36 6.43 8.56
N TRP A 113 5.57 6.57 9.11
CA TRP A 113 6.03 7.87 9.59
C TRP A 113 6.18 8.88 8.44
N ASP A 114 5.93 10.15 8.76
CA ASP A 114 6.01 11.32 7.88
C ASP A 114 5.10 11.30 6.64
N ILE A 115 4.29 10.25 6.41
CA ILE A 115 3.45 10.16 5.20
C ILE A 115 2.46 11.32 5.09
N TRP A 116 2.01 11.85 6.22
CA TRP A 116 1.11 12.98 6.32
C TRP A 116 1.74 14.29 5.83
N THR A 117 3.05 14.34 5.64
CA THR A 117 3.76 15.50 5.08
C THR A 117 3.98 15.37 3.57
N PHE A 118 3.66 14.23 2.95
CA PHE A 118 3.94 14.03 1.53
C PHE A 118 2.87 14.70 0.64
N ASP A 119 3.30 15.22 -0.50
CA ASP A 119 2.41 15.75 -1.53
C ASP A 119 1.59 14.65 -2.22
N TRP A 120 2.19 13.46 -2.40
CA TRP A 120 1.56 12.28 -2.98
C TRP A 120 1.97 11.00 -2.25
N VAL A 121 1.01 10.09 -2.06
CA VAL A 121 1.18 8.81 -1.37
C VAL A 121 1.02 7.61 -2.31
N GLN A 122 1.19 6.40 -1.77
CA GLN A 122 1.48 5.16 -2.51
C GLN A 122 2.84 5.17 -3.21
N TRP A 123 3.30 3.99 -3.66
CA TRP A 123 4.63 3.84 -4.28
C TRP A 123 4.76 4.62 -5.58
N ASN A 124 3.72 4.64 -6.40
CA ASN A 124 3.67 5.40 -7.65
C ASN A 124 3.14 6.83 -7.50
N GLY A 125 2.91 7.28 -6.26
CA GLY A 125 2.39 8.62 -5.99
C GLY A 125 0.98 8.81 -6.54
N SER A 126 0.12 7.79 -6.57
CA SER A 126 -1.17 7.84 -7.28
C SER A 126 -2.27 8.62 -6.59
N ALA A 127 -2.16 8.88 -5.28
CA ALA A 127 -3.21 9.53 -4.49
C ALA A 127 -2.67 10.73 -3.73
N GLN A 128 -3.46 11.80 -3.66
CA GLN A 128 -3.15 13.02 -2.92
C GLN A 128 -3.91 13.10 -1.58
N GLN A 129 -5.21 12.77 -1.57
CA GLN A 129 -6.06 12.88 -0.39
C GLN A 129 -6.01 11.61 0.50
N PRO A 130 -5.71 11.73 1.81
CA PRO A 130 -5.69 10.60 2.73
C PRO A 130 -7.04 9.88 2.91
N MET A 131 -8.16 10.60 3.03
CA MET A 131 -9.47 9.96 3.26
C MET A 131 -9.86 9.08 2.08
N ALA A 132 -9.89 9.60 0.85
CA ALA A 132 -10.21 8.83 -0.34
C ALA A 132 -9.28 7.61 -0.51
N ARG A 133 -7.98 7.74 -0.20
CA ARG A 133 -7.06 6.59 -0.14
C ARG A 133 -7.57 5.55 0.87
N ASN A 134 -7.84 5.96 2.11
CA ASN A 134 -8.25 5.07 3.20
C ASN A 134 -9.60 4.39 2.91
N VAL A 135 -10.54 5.11 2.28
CA VAL A 135 -11.80 4.54 1.78
C VAL A 135 -11.49 3.46 0.74
N GLY A 136 -10.66 3.75 -0.26
CA GLY A 136 -10.27 2.76 -1.28
C GLY A 136 -9.61 1.51 -0.69
N GLU A 137 -8.72 1.66 0.29
CA GLU A 137 -8.08 0.55 0.98
C GLU A 137 -9.08 -0.28 1.80
N ALA A 138 -10.03 0.38 2.48
CA ALA A 138 -11.10 -0.31 3.22
C ALA A 138 -11.99 -1.17 2.29
N LEU A 139 -12.30 -0.67 1.10
CA LEU A 139 -13.03 -1.44 0.07
C LEU A 139 -12.24 -2.69 -0.35
N GLY A 140 -10.92 -2.59 -0.49
CA GLY A 140 -10.06 -3.72 -0.85
C GLY A 140 -9.98 -4.83 0.19
N VAL A 141 -10.19 -4.51 1.47
CA VAL A 141 -10.13 -5.48 2.58
C VAL A 141 -11.50 -5.91 3.10
N GLY A 142 -12.57 -5.58 2.37
CA GLY A 142 -13.90 -6.16 2.58
C GLY A 142 -14.95 -5.23 3.19
N ALA A 143 -14.74 -3.90 3.17
CA ALA A 143 -15.87 -2.99 3.39
C ALA A 143 -16.95 -3.21 2.32
N THR A 144 -18.22 -3.21 2.72
CA THR A 144 -19.32 -3.48 1.78
C THR A 144 -19.40 -2.37 0.74
N LEU A 145 -19.81 -2.72 -0.48
CA LEU A 145 -20.00 -1.76 -1.57
C LEU A 145 -21.09 -2.25 -2.49
N ASN A 146 -22.17 -1.48 -2.61
CA ASN A 146 -23.26 -1.81 -3.53
C ASN A 146 -23.38 -0.74 -4.61
N PHE A 147 -23.22 -1.16 -5.86
CA PHE A 147 -23.42 -0.31 -7.04
C PHE A 147 -24.85 -0.32 -7.55
N PHE A 148 -25.57 -1.42 -7.30
CA PHE A 148 -26.89 -1.69 -7.85
C PHE A 148 -27.92 -1.89 -6.75
N ASP A 149 -29.18 -1.53 -7.04
CA ASP A 149 -30.32 -1.87 -6.19
C ASP A 149 -30.70 -3.37 -6.30
N ALA A 150 -31.72 -3.78 -5.56
CA ALA A 150 -32.20 -5.16 -5.55
C ALA A 150 -32.77 -5.62 -6.91
N GLN A 151 -33.06 -4.69 -7.82
CA GLN A 151 -33.54 -4.94 -9.18
C GLN A 151 -32.40 -4.91 -10.21
N GLY A 152 -31.16 -4.73 -9.78
CA GLY A 152 -29.98 -4.66 -10.65
C GLY A 152 -29.83 -3.34 -11.39
N LYS A 153 -30.56 -2.29 -11.01
CA LYS A 153 -30.36 -0.95 -11.59
C LYS A 153 -29.26 -0.21 -10.84
N PRO A 154 -28.40 0.56 -11.52
CA PRO A 154 -27.37 1.32 -10.83
C PRO A 154 -28.01 2.34 -9.88
N LEU A 155 -27.49 2.43 -8.67
CA LEU A 155 -27.89 3.48 -7.72
C LEU A 155 -27.55 4.85 -8.33
N GLN A 156 -28.36 5.87 -8.08
CA GLN A 156 -28.20 7.21 -8.69
C GLN A 156 -28.24 8.30 -7.62
N GLY A 157 -27.61 9.45 -7.90
CA GLY A 157 -27.59 10.63 -7.02
C GLY A 157 -27.17 10.28 -5.59
N ASP A 158 -27.91 10.78 -4.61
CA ASP A 158 -27.62 10.59 -3.18
C ASP A 158 -27.61 9.13 -2.71
N ALA A 159 -28.17 8.19 -3.49
CA ALA A 159 -28.10 6.78 -3.17
C ALA A 159 -26.73 6.15 -3.50
N ARG A 160 -25.87 6.78 -4.31
CA ARG A 160 -24.49 6.31 -4.58
C ARG A 160 -23.56 6.62 -3.40
N TYR A 161 -22.65 5.74 -2.97
CA TYR A 161 -22.78 4.29 -2.88
C TYR A 161 -22.74 3.90 -1.41
N PRO A 162 -23.71 3.09 -0.90
CA PRO A 162 -23.69 2.64 0.49
C PRO A 162 -22.48 1.75 0.74
N SER A 163 -21.82 1.98 1.87
CA SER A 163 -20.67 1.21 2.29
C SER A 163 -20.61 1.11 3.81
N SER A 164 -19.92 0.08 4.31
CA SER A 164 -19.60 -0.08 5.73
C SER A 164 -18.35 0.69 6.16
N VAL A 165 -17.83 1.58 5.31
CA VAL A 165 -16.67 2.43 5.62
C VAL A 165 -16.98 3.35 6.81
N ARG A 166 -16.04 3.41 7.75
CA ARG A 166 -16.17 4.18 8.99
C ARG A 166 -15.24 5.40 8.96
N VAL A 167 -15.67 6.46 8.29
CA VAL A 167 -14.88 7.69 8.03
C VAL A 167 -14.31 8.36 9.30
N ARG A 168 -15.04 8.35 10.42
CA ARG A 168 -14.56 8.93 11.68
C ARG A 168 -13.38 8.12 12.25
N ASP A 169 -13.47 6.80 12.21
CA ASP A 169 -12.38 5.93 12.67
C ASP A 169 -11.17 5.99 11.73
N LEU A 170 -11.40 6.07 10.41
CA LEU A 170 -10.32 6.29 9.43
C LEU A 170 -9.60 7.61 9.68
N HIS A 171 -10.33 8.67 10.04
CA HIS A 171 -9.74 9.95 10.41
C HIS A 171 -8.91 9.84 11.70
N THR A 172 -9.42 9.16 12.74
CA THR A 172 -8.66 8.90 13.97
C THR A 172 -7.36 8.14 13.72
N ILE A 173 -7.38 7.15 12.82
CA ILE A 173 -6.17 6.44 12.40
C ILE A 173 -5.20 7.42 11.76
N GLU A 174 -5.65 8.22 10.78
CA GLU A 174 -4.78 9.17 10.07
C GLU A 174 -4.13 10.18 11.03
N GLU A 175 -4.89 10.79 11.94
CA GLU A 175 -4.34 11.71 12.96
C GLU A 175 -3.34 11.02 13.88
N THR A 176 -3.60 9.77 14.25
CA THR A 176 -2.66 8.97 15.07
C THR A 176 -1.35 8.72 14.32
N LEU A 177 -1.41 8.44 13.01
CA LEU A 177 -0.21 8.23 12.20
C LEU A 177 0.66 9.49 12.09
N GLN A 178 0.08 10.68 12.26
CA GLN A 178 0.85 11.94 12.26
C GLN A 178 1.84 12.03 13.43
N LEU A 179 1.60 11.28 14.51
CA LEU A 179 2.48 11.23 15.68
C LEU A 179 3.70 10.34 15.47
N LEU A 180 3.70 9.48 14.44
CA LEU A 180 4.79 8.55 14.19
C LEU A 180 6.03 9.28 13.70
N LYS A 181 7.17 8.96 14.33
CA LYS A 181 8.49 9.44 13.94
C LYS A 181 9.35 8.29 13.42
N PRO A 182 10.32 8.57 12.54
CA PRO A 182 11.35 7.59 12.21
C PRO A 182 12.02 7.04 13.48
N PRO A 183 12.28 5.73 13.57
CA PRO A 183 12.97 5.15 14.72
C PRO A 183 14.42 5.63 14.80
N VAL A 184 14.85 5.96 16.01
CA VAL A 184 16.26 6.27 16.32
C VAL A 184 17.03 4.97 16.50
N TRP A 185 18.25 4.91 15.98
CA TRP A 185 19.13 3.75 16.16
C TRP A 185 19.34 3.43 17.66
N PRO A 186 18.95 2.23 18.12
CA PRO A 186 19.06 1.86 19.52
C PRO A 186 20.47 1.31 19.82
N GLU A 187 21.43 2.18 20.12
CA GLU A 187 22.83 1.78 20.36
C GLU A 187 22.98 0.69 21.45
N ALA A 188 22.11 0.71 22.46
CA ALA A 188 22.08 -0.29 23.53
C ALA A 188 21.72 -1.71 23.06
N LEU A 189 21.02 -1.84 21.92
CA LEU A 189 20.57 -3.12 21.36
C LEU A 189 21.39 -3.54 20.13
N LEU A 190 21.67 -2.58 19.24
CA LEU A 190 22.25 -2.86 17.91
C LEU A 190 23.72 -2.42 17.79
N GLY A 191 24.32 -1.93 18.89
CA GLY A 191 25.71 -1.51 18.96
C GLY A 191 25.92 -0.02 18.70
N SER A 192 27.07 0.48 19.13
CA SER A 192 27.46 1.89 19.03
C SER A 192 27.70 2.33 17.59
N ILE A 193 27.50 3.62 17.32
CA ILE A 193 27.80 4.25 16.03
C ILE A 193 29.28 4.65 15.92
N ASP A 194 29.93 4.27 14.82
CA ASP A 194 31.23 4.82 14.41
C ASP A 194 31.02 6.21 13.78
N LYS A 195 31.16 7.27 14.59
CA LYS A 195 30.95 8.66 14.16
C LYS A 195 31.88 9.10 13.02
N PRO A 196 33.21 8.85 13.06
CA PRO A 196 34.07 9.15 11.92
C PRO A 196 33.64 8.47 10.61
N LEU A 197 33.16 7.23 10.67
CA LEU A 197 32.67 6.52 9.50
C LEU A 197 31.32 7.08 9.02
N ALA A 198 30.40 7.37 9.94
CA ALA A 198 29.13 8.03 9.62
C ALA A 198 29.32 9.42 8.99
N ALA A 199 30.31 10.20 9.44
CA ALA A 199 30.62 11.50 8.83
C ALA A 199 31.12 11.36 7.37
N LYS A 200 31.92 10.32 7.07
CA LYS A 200 32.26 9.97 5.68
C LYS A 200 31.02 9.56 4.89
N GLY A 201 30.13 8.77 5.50
CA GLY A 201 28.86 8.36 4.93
C GLY A 201 27.95 9.55 4.59
N ARG A 202 27.92 10.58 5.44
CA ARG A 202 27.18 11.83 5.21
C ARG A 202 27.64 12.54 3.95
N ALA A 203 28.96 12.63 3.73
CA ALA A 203 29.51 13.23 2.51
C ALA A 203 29.11 12.43 1.25
N LEU A 204 29.22 11.09 1.32
CA LEU A 204 28.81 10.20 0.24
C LEU A 204 27.30 10.28 -0.04
N PHE A 205 26.47 10.42 0.99
CA PHE A 205 25.03 10.59 0.86
C PHE A 205 24.68 11.90 0.14
N ALA A 206 25.34 12.99 0.50
CA ALA A 206 25.17 14.28 -0.18
C ALA A 206 25.53 14.19 -1.67
N GLU A 207 26.60 13.46 -2.01
CA GLU A 207 27.06 13.25 -3.39
C GLU A 207 26.10 12.35 -4.19
N ASN A 208 25.63 11.25 -3.60
CA ASN A 208 25.03 10.13 -4.37
C ASN A 208 23.53 9.92 -4.13
N CYS A 209 22.98 10.39 -3.01
CA CYS A 209 21.64 10.03 -2.55
C CYS A 209 20.70 11.23 -2.42
N ALA A 210 21.21 12.35 -1.90
CA ALA A 210 20.41 13.51 -1.52
C ALA A 210 19.59 14.09 -2.68
N GLY A 211 20.12 14.08 -3.90
CA GLY A 211 19.43 14.62 -5.09
C GLY A 211 18.14 13.89 -5.48
N CYS A 212 17.86 12.72 -4.90
CA CYS A 212 16.57 12.02 -5.05
C CYS A 212 15.83 11.88 -3.72
N HIS A 213 16.54 11.59 -2.64
CA HIS A 213 15.95 11.21 -1.35
C HIS A 213 15.72 12.37 -0.38
N VAL A 214 16.26 13.56 -0.64
CA VAL A 214 15.99 14.76 0.15
C VAL A 214 15.02 15.64 -0.64
N PRO A 215 13.71 15.57 -0.37
CA PRO A 215 12.73 16.34 -1.12
C PRO A 215 12.80 17.82 -0.78
N ASN A 216 12.32 18.66 -1.71
CA ASN A 216 12.01 20.04 -1.40
C ASN A 216 10.86 20.10 -0.39
N VAL A 217 11.00 20.90 0.66
CA VAL A 217 9.95 21.10 1.68
C VAL A 217 9.39 22.49 1.52
N VAL A 218 8.10 22.59 1.20
CA VAL A 218 7.38 23.85 1.13
C VAL A 218 6.48 23.99 2.34
N GLN A 219 6.42 25.19 2.93
CA GLN A 219 5.48 25.46 4.01
C GLN A 219 4.09 25.63 3.42
N GLY A 220 3.21 24.65 3.64
CA GLY A 220 1.78 24.77 3.32
C GLY A 220 1.03 25.54 4.42
N PRO A 221 -0.26 25.87 4.18
CA PRO A 221 -1.08 26.59 5.16
C PRO A 221 -1.18 25.86 6.50
N ASP A 222 -1.37 24.54 6.45
CA ASP A 222 -1.65 23.73 7.64
C ASP A 222 -0.51 22.77 8.01
N ARG A 223 0.41 22.49 7.08
CA ARG A 223 1.52 21.54 7.28
C ARG A 223 2.73 21.84 6.40
N PRO A 224 3.95 21.43 6.79
CA PRO A 224 5.05 21.28 5.84
C PRO A 224 4.70 20.19 4.82
N VAL A 225 4.98 20.47 3.54
CA VAL A 225 4.73 19.54 2.43
C VAL A 225 6.05 19.18 1.76
N GLN A 226 6.39 17.90 1.80
CA GLN A 226 7.53 17.32 1.09
C GLN A 226 7.11 16.98 -0.34
N GLN A 227 7.73 17.63 -1.31
CA GLN A 227 7.53 17.38 -2.73
C GLN A 227 8.42 16.22 -3.18
N LEU A 228 7.85 15.03 -3.26
CA LEU A 228 8.63 13.83 -3.51
C LEU A 228 9.07 13.71 -4.97
N HIS A 229 10.32 13.29 -5.17
CA HIS A 229 10.84 13.02 -6.50
C HIS A 229 10.23 11.72 -7.05
N MET A 230 9.48 11.84 -8.14
CA MET A 230 8.95 10.69 -8.88
C MET A 230 9.93 10.28 -9.98
N LEU A 231 10.53 9.11 -9.84
CA LEU A 231 11.52 8.60 -10.78
C LEU A 231 10.83 7.67 -11.80
N PRO A 232 10.83 7.99 -13.10
CA PRO A 232 10.24 7.13 -14.11
C PRO A 232 10.86 5.73 -14.06
N VAL A 233 10.04 4.69 -14.20
CA VAL A 233 10.47 3.28 -14.17
C VAL A 233 11.59 3.01 -15.18
N LYS A 234 11.53 3.61 -16.37
CA LYS A 234 12.58 3.53 -17.39
C LYS A 234 13.96 4.09 -16.95
N VAL A 235 13.96 4.99 -15.97
CA VAL A 235 15.19 5.59 -15.41
C VAL A 235 15.67 4.75 -14.22
N ILE A 236 14.79 4.51 -13.24
CA ILE A 236 15.14 3.81 -12.00
C ILE A 236 15.35 2.29 -12.20
N GLY A 237 14.75 1.69 -13.23
CA GLY A 237 14.95 0.30 -13.65
C GLY A 237 14.47 -0.78 -12.67
N THR A 238 13.75 -0.39 -11.62
CA THR A 238 13.10 -1.32 -10.70
C THR A 238 11.92 -2.03 -11.35
N ASP A 239 11.41 -3.09 -10.72
CA ASP A 239 10.27 -3.86 -11.21
C ASP A 239 9.13 -2.95 -11.71
N PRO A 240 8.71 -3.06 -12.98
CA PRO A 240 7.74 -2.14 -13.56
C PRO A 240 6.29 -2.53 -13.27
N GLY A 241 6.05 -3.72 -12.72
CA GLY A 241 4.75 -4.39 -12.71
C GLY A 241 3.63 -3.55 -12.11
N THR A 242 3.82 -3.03 -10.89
CA THR A 242 2.72 -2.32 -10.22
C THR A 242 2.38 -1.00 -10.93
N ALA A 243 3.41 -0.27 -11.38
CA ALA A 243 3.22 1.00 -12.07
C ALA A 243 2.58 0.79 -13.45
N ASN A 244 2.93 -0.29 -14.13
CA ASN A 244 2.31 -0.68 -15.40
C ASN A 244 0.86 -1.11 -15.19
N ASN A 245 0.57 -2.00 -14.24
CA ASN A 245 -0.79 -2.49 -13.98
C ASN A 245 -1.74 -1.33 -13.67
N ILE A 246 -1.31 -0.35 -12.88
CA ILE A 246 -2.11 0.84 -12.58
C ILE A 246 -2.35 1.69 -13.84
N ALA A 247 -1.32 1.87 -14.67
CA ALA A 247 -1.40 2.68 -15.88
C ALA A 247 -2.14 2.00 -17.04
N ASP A 248 -2.14 0.66 -17.11
CA ASP A 248 -2.57 -0.12 -18.29
C ASP A 248 -3.89 -0.87 -18.11
N HIS A 249 -4.21 -1.34 -16.90
CA HIS A 249 -5.47 -2.05 -16.71
C HIS A 249 -6.65 -1.12 -16.98
N ARG A 250 -7.60 -1.61 -17.76
CA ARG A 250 -8.84 -0.92 -18.13
C ARG A 250 -10.04 -1.76 -17.71
N PHE A 251 -11.10 -1.11 -17.27
CA PHE A 251 -12.30 -1.71 -16.71
C PHE A 251 -13.52 -1.05 -17.37
N ASP A 252 -14.57 -1.85 -17.60
CA ASP A 252 -15.85 -1.40 -18.12
C ASP A 252 -16.79 -1.08 -16.95
N LEU A 253 -17.05 0.22 -16.77
CA LEU A 253 -17.92 0.79 -15.76
C LEU A 253 -19.21 1.38 -16.36
N THR A 254 -19.52 1.09 -17.63
CA THR A 254 -20.69 1.65 -18.33
C THR A 254 -22.02 1.31 -17.63
N SER A 255 -22.09 0.13 -17.00
CA SER A 255 -23.25 -0.31 -16.22
C SER A 255 -23.55 0.59 -15.01
N LEU A 256 -22.58 1.34 -14.50
CA LEU A 256 -22.78 2.31 -13.42
C LEU A 256 -23.58 3.52 -13.89
N GLN A 257 -23.64 3.78 -15.20
CA GLN A 257 -24.36 4.91 -15.81
C GLN A 257 -24.01 6.24 -15.13
N TRP A 258 -22.71 6.51 -14.94
CA TRP A 258 -22.26 7.80 -14.40
C TRP A 258 -22.61 8.92 -15.36
N ASP A 259 -23.25 9.97 -14.84
CA ASP A 259 -23.49 11.21 -15.58
C ASP A 259 -22.23 12.07 -15.53
N PRO A 260 -21.64 12.48 -16.67
CA PRO A 260 -20.51 13.40 -16.70
C PRO A 260 -20.74 14.70 -15.91
N ALA A 261 -21.97 15.21 -15.87
CA ALA A 261 -22.30 16.41 -15.10
C ALA A 261 -22.34 16.16 -13.57
N GLU A 262 -22.61 14.92 -13.14
CA GLU A 262 -22.47 14.50 -11.74
C GLU A 262 -20.99 14.34 -11.39
N LEU A 263 -20.20 13.67 -12.24
CA LEU A 263 -18.77 13.49 -12.02
C LEU A 263 -18.02 14.82 -11.92
N ALA A 264 -18.38 15.80 -12.73
CA ALA A 264 -17.78 17.14 -12.71
C ALA A 264 -18.03 17.94 -11.42
N LYS A 265 -18.98 17.51 -10.57
CA LYS A 265 -19.27 18.12 -9.26
C LYS A 265 -18.50 17.46 -8.11
N LEU A 266 -17.91 16.29 -8.35
CA LEU A 266 -17.09 15.61 -7.35
C LEU A 266 -15.73 16.30 -7.25
N ASP A 267 -15.13 16.27 -6.06
CA ASP A 267 -13.80 16.85 -5.81
C ASP A 267 -12.66 15.93 -6.31
N VAL A 268 -12.83 15.38 -7.51
CA VAL A 268 -11.86 14.49 -8.16
C VAL A 268 -11.04 15.30 -9.15
N GLN A 269 -9.72 15.33 -8.93
CA GLN A 269 -8.76 16.00 -9.81
C GLN A 269 -7.89 14.97 -10.50
N LEU A 270 -8.10 14.80 -11.81
CA LEU A 270 -7.29 13.89 -12.62
C LEU A 270 -6.05 14.62 -13.14
N HIS A 271 -4.87 14.01 -12.97
CA HIS A 271 -3.59 14.56 -13.39
C HIS A 271 -2.90 13.63 -14.41
N PRO A 272 -2.61 14.10 -15.64
CA PRO A 272 -2.95 15.43 -16.16
C PRO A 272 -4.46 15.62 -16.35
N THR A 273 -4.90 16.88 -16.40
CA THR A 273 -6.31 17.22 -16.69
C THR A 273 -6.72 16.61 -18.03
N PRO A 274 -7.80 15.81 -18.09
CA PRO A 274 -8.25 15.18 -19.32
C PRO A 274 -8.64 16.21 -20.38
N THR A 275 -8.26 15.94 -21.62
CA THR A 275 -8.70 16.73 -22.79
C THR A 275 -9.94 16.16 -23.45
N GLN A 276 -10.38 14.96 -23.02
CA GLN A 276 -11.54 14.25 -23.54
C GLN A 276 -12.42 13.76 -22.36
N PRO A 277 -13.74 13.58 -22.59
CA PRO A 277 -14.62 12.97 -21.61
C PRO A 277 -14.13 11.58 -21.18
N LEU A 278 -14.50 11.17 -19.97
CA LEU A 278 -14.17 9.84 -19.47
C LEU A 278 -14.91 8.76 -20.26
N ASP A 279 -14.17 7.88 -20.94
CA ASP A 279 -14.72 6.68 -21.56
C ASP A 279 -14.97 5.61 -20.49
N LEU A 280 -16.24 5.43 -20.11
CA LEU A 280 -16.63 4.47 -19.08
C LEU A 280 -16.36 3.01 -19.47
N SER A 281 -16.16 2.70 -20.76
CA SER A 281 -15.84 1.33 -21.19
C SER A 281 -14.37 0.97 -21.00
N GLN A 282 -13.50 1.97 -20.79
CA GLN A 282 -12.05 1.85 -20.69
C GLN A 282 -11.50 2.75 -19.57
N VAL A 283 -12.03 2.59 -18.35
CA VAL A 283 -11.56 3.35 -17.18
C VAL A 283 -10.39 2.62 -16.54
N SER A 284 -9.34 3.33 -16.15
CA SER A 284 -8.26 2.72 -15.38
C SER A 284 -8.62 2.45 -13.92
N VAL A 285 -7.82 1.64 -13.23
CA VAL A 285 -8.04 1.39 -11.80
C VAL A 285 -8.00 2.70 -10.99
N ALA A 286 -7.01 3.55 -11.25
CA ALA A 286 -6.81 4.78 -10.50
C ALA A 286 -8.00 5.74 -10.66
N LYS A 287 -8.45 5.98 -11.91
CA LYS A 287 -9.58 6.86 -12.20
C LYS A 287 -10.89 6.28 -11.68
N GLY A 288 -11.12 4.98 -11.91
CA GLY A 288 -12.34 4.31 -11.46
C GLY A 288 -12.48 4.38 -9.94
N LEU A 289 -11.41 4.06 -9.21
CA LEU A 289 -11.42 4.15 -7.75
C LEU A 289 -11.54 5.59 -7.24
N ALA A 290 -10.96 6.58 -7.91
CA ALA A 290 -11.13 7.99 -7.55
C ALA A 290 -12.62 8.39 -7.46
N TYR A 291 -13.40 8.04 -8.49
CA TYR A 291 -14.82 8.36 -8.52
C TYR A 291 -15.64 7.49 -7.56
N VAL A 292 -15.36 6.18 -7.47
CA VAL A 292 -16.03 5.31 -6.52
C VAL A 292 -15.80 5.78 -5.08
N THR A 293 -14.56 6.10 -4.72
CA THR A 293 -14.21 6.60 -3.39
C THR A 293 -14.86 7.95 -3.11
N ALA A 294 -14.90 8.88 -4.08
CA ALA A 294 -15.62 10.15 -3.92
C ALA A 294 -17.12 9.95 -3.62
N PHE A 295 -17.79 9.03 -4.31
CA PHE A 295 -19.20 8.70 -4.02
C PHE A 295 -19.38 8.07 -2.64
N VAL A 296 -18.52 7.12 -2.29
CA VAL A 296 -18.57 6.44 -0.97
C VAL A 296 -18.29 7.44 0.15
N GLU A 297 -17.27 8.27 0.01
CA GLU A 297 -16.87 9.30 0.97
C GLU A 297 -18.00 10.31 1.20
N ASN A 298 -18.56 10.88 0.13
CA ASN A 298 -19.67 11.83 0.22
C ASN A 298 -20.86 11.26 0.99
N ARG A 299 -21.23 10.01 0.68
CA ARG A 299 -22.31 9.34 1.40
C ARG A 299 -21.94 9.04 2.85
N ALA A 300 -20.76 8.48 3.10
CA ALA A 300 -20.30 8.14 4.44
C ALA A 300 -20.18 9.38 5.34
N TYR A 301 -19.79 10.53 4.80
CA TYR A 301 -19.79 11.81 5.50
C TYR A 301 -21.19 12.25 5.90
N ARG A 302 -22.17 12.18 4.99
CA ARG A 302 -23.56 12.49 5.32
C ARG A 302 -24.11 11.54 6.38
N ASP A 303 -23.88 10.24 6.22
CA ASP A 303 -24.38 9.20 7.12
C ASP A 303 -23.72 9.32 8.52
N ALA A 304 -22.47 9.79 8.59
CA ALA A 304 -21.74 10.07 9.84
C ALA A 304 -21.92 11.51 10.38
N GLY A 305 -22.81 12.32 9.79
CA GLY A 305 -23.08 13.68 10.22
C GLY A 305 -21.87 14.62 10.15
N VAL A 306 -20.95 14.40 9.21
CA VAL A 306 -19.79 15.27 8.97
C VAL A 306 -20.27 16.59 8.37
N THR A 307 -19.96 17.69 9.06
CA THR A 307 -20.34 19.03 8.65
C THR A 307 -19.38 19.60 7.59
N PRO A 308 -19.81 20.59 6.80
CA PRO A 308 -18.92 21.28 5.86
C PRO A 308 -17.68 21.93 6.50
N VAL A 309 -17.76 22.25 7.80
CA VAL A 309 -16.64 22.83 8.57
C VAL A 309 -15.61 21.75 8.96
N GLU A 310 -16.06 20.54 9.29
CA GLU A 310 -15.18 19.42 9.64
C GLU A 310 -14.49 18.80 8.42
N ARG A 311 -15.18 18.81 7.27
CA ARG A 311 -14.77 18.08 6.07
C ARG A 311 -13.32 18.37 5.63
N PRO A 312 -12.83 19.63 5.54
CA PRO A 312 -11.44 19.86 5.15
C PRO A 312 -10.41 19.17 6.06
N ALA A 313 -10.65 19.12 7.37
CA ALA A 313 -9.76 18.40 8.28
C ALA A 313 -9.83 16.88 8.04
N MET A 314 -11.04 16.35 7.82
CA MET A 314 -11.26 14.92 7.54
C MET A 314 -10.65 14.46 6.21
N ASP A 315 -10.70 15.31 5.19
CA ASP A 315 -10.07 15.11 3.88
C ASP A 315 -8.54 15.16 3.97
N GLY A 316 -7.98 15.49 5.15
CA GLY A 316 -6.55 15.67 5.34
C GLY A 316 -6.10 16.98 4.71
N PHE A 317 -6.28 18.08 5.43
CA PHE A 317 -5.82 19.42 5.03
C PHE A 317 -6.55 20.01 3.80
N GLY A 318 -7.80 19.61 3.59
CA GLY A 318 -8.65 20.09 2.50
C GLY A 318 -8.13 19.71 1.12
N LEU A 319 -7.37 18.61 1.03
CA LEU A 319 -6.79 18.16 -0.23
C LEU A 319 -7.89 17.62 -1.15
N PRO A 320 -7.79 17.91 -2.46
CA PRO A 320 -8.70 17.30 -3.42
C PRO A 320 -8.37 15.82 -3.58
N ILE A 321 -9.33 15.04 -4.10
CA ILE A 321 -9.10 13.66 -4.54
C ILE A 321 -8.28 13.69 -5.84
N GLY A 322 -7.01 14.06 -5.70
CA GLY A 322 -6.00 14.13 -6.74
C GLY A 322 -5.52 12.74 -7.11
N VAL A 323 -5.59 12.40 -8.39
CA VAL A 323 -5.19 11.09 -8.91
C VAL A 323 -4.30 11.21 -10.14
N ARG A 324 -3.22 10.41 -10.16
CA ARG A 324 -2.29 10.31 -11.29
C ARG A 324 -1.83 8.88 -11.55
N GLU A 325 -1.47 8.61 -12.80
CA GLU A 325 -1.19 7.27 -13.33
C GLU A 325 0.26 7.16 -13.82
N LEU A 326 1.19 7.61 -12.99
CA LEU A 326 2.60 7.69 -13.39
C LEU A 326 3.20 6.29 -13.47
N ARG A 327 3.97 6.03 -14.54
CA ARG A 327 4.95 4.93 -14.60
C ARG A 327 6.24 5.32 -13.88
N ALA A 328 6.12 5.55 -12.58
CA ALA A 328 7.22 6.05 -11.75
C ALA A 328 7.08 5.53 -10.32
N TYR A 329 8.18 5.59 -9.57
CA TYR A 329 8.19 5.37 -8.13
C TYR A 329 8.78 6.56 -7.39
N LYS A 330 8.24 6.84 -6.21
CA LYS A 330 8.75 7.92 -5.35
C LYS A 330 10.08 7.54 -4.73
N ALA A 331 11.03 8.47 -4.72
CA ALA A 331 12.17 8.43 -3.82
C ALA A 331 11.72 9.02 -2.47
N ARG A 332 11.62 8.17 -1.44
CA ARG A 332 11.23 8.59 -0.09
C ARG A 332 12.41 9.15 0.71
N PRO A 333 12.17 10.04 1.67
CA PRO A 333 13.13 10.32 2.74
C PRO A 333 13.61 9.04 3.41
N LEU A 334 14.90 9.00 3.74
CA LEU A 334 15.58 7.78 4.22
C LEU A 334 15.76 7.75 5.74
N ALA A 335 15.22 8.72 6.49
CA ALA A 335 15.23 8.67 7.94
C ALA A 335 14.52 7.39 8.43
N GLY A 336 15.20 6.63 9.30
CA GLY A 336 14.70 5.35 9.82
C GLY A 336 14.68 4.19 8.82
N VAL A 337 15.22 4.36 7.60
CA VAL A 337 15.18 3.31 6.55
C VAL A 337 15.84 2.01 6.99
N TRP A 338 16.85 2.08 7.87
CA TRP A 338 17.50 0.90 8.44
C TRP A 338 16.51 -0.08 9.06
N ALA A 339 15.39 0.41 9.62
CA ALA A 339 14.41 -0.40 10.33
C ALA A 339 13.35 -1.05 9.42
N THR A 340 13.41 -0.85 8.09
CA THR A 340 12.37 -1.34 7.17
C THR A 340 12.87 -2.25 6.07
N PRO A 341 13.65 -3.31 6.37
CA PRO A 341 13.94 -4.34 5.37
C PRO A 341 12.70 -5.21 5.11
N PRO A 342 12.62 -5.88 3.94
CA PRO A 342 13.48 -5.70 2.77
C PRO A 342 13.27 -4.36 2.03
N PHE A 343 14.07 -4.12 0.98
CA PHE A 343 14.14 -2.85 0.26
C PHE A 343 13.66 -2.97 -1.18
N LEU A 344 13.51 -1.79 -1.80
CA LEU A 344 12.71 -1.52 -3.01
C LEU A 344 11.20 -1.62 -2.74
N HIS A 345 10.39 -1.12 -3.67
CA HIS A 345 8.94 -1.08 -3.51
C HIS A 345 8.30 -2.47 -3.39
N ASN A 346 8.98 -3.53 -3.83
CA ASN A 346 8.50 -4.91 -3.83
C ASN A 346 9.28 -5.82 -2.86
N GLY A 347 10.13 -5.26 -2.00
CA GLY A 347 10.84 -6.03 -0.98
C GLY A 347 11.78 -7.11 -1.51
N SER A 348 12.39 -6.86 -2.67
CA SER A 348 13.20 -7.82 -3.43
C SER A 348 14.70 -7.78 -3.11
N VAL A 349 15.14 -6.84 -2.25
CA VAL A 349 16.54 -6.72 -1.81
C VAL A 349 16.60 -6.79 -0.28
N PRO A 350 17.25 -7.80 0.34
CA PRO A 350 17.09 -8.09 1.76
C PRO A 350 17.82 -7.14 2.73
N THR A 351 18.89 -6.48 2.28
CA THR A 351 19.76 -5.64 3.12
C THR A 351 20.12 -4.33 2.41
N ILE A 352 20.39 -3.26 3.16
CA ILE A 352 20.89 -2.00 2.56
C ILE A 352 22.25 -2.24 1.90
N TYR A 353 23.08 -3.11 2.48
CA TYR A 353 24.37 -3.47 1.85
C TYR A 353 24.18 -3.99 0.43
N GLN A 354 23.26 -4.93 0.21
CA GLN A 354 22.95 -5.44 -1.13
C GLN A 354 22.27 -4.39 -2.03
N LEU A 355 21.49 -3.46 -1.46
CA LEU A 355 20.89 -2.36 -2.23
C LEU A 355 21.97 -1.43 -2.81
N LEU A 356 23.04 -1.19 -2.06
CA LEU A 356 24.19 -0.38 -2.48
C LEU A 356 25.22 -1.16 -3.30
N SER A 357 25.08 -2.49 -3.40
CA SER A 357 25.88 -3.34 -4.29
C SER A 357 25.36 -3.30 -5.73
N PRO A 358 26.23 -3.56 -6.72
CA PRO A 358 25.85 -3.98 -8.07
C PRO A 358 24.77 -5.07 -8.07
N GLN A 359 23.90 -5.06 -9.07
CA GLN A 359 22.74 -5.94 -9.10
C GLN A 359 23.13 -7.44 -9.14
N ASP A 360 24.25 -7.77 -9.78
CA ASP A 360 24.79 -9.12 -9.90
C ASP A 360 25.36 -9.68 -8.58
N GLU A 361 25.64 -8.83 -7.60
CA GLU A 361 26.01 -9.23 -6.23
C GLU A 361 24.78 -9.47 -5.33
N ARG A 362 23.56 -9.11 -5.77
CA ARG A 362 22.32 -9.25 -4.97
C ARG A 362 21.85 -10.70 -4.94
N ALA A 363 21.25 -11.10 -3.81
CA ALA A 363 20.59 -12.39 -3.72
C ALA A 363 19.44 -12.49 -4.73
N THR A 364 19.41 -13.58 -5.49
CA THR A 364 18.31 -13.92 -6.40
C THR A 364 17.23 -14.76 -5.73
N THR A 365 17.56 -15.39 -4.60
CA THR A 365 16.61 -16.06 -3.73
C THR A 365 17.00 -15.87 -2.26
N PHE A 366 16.01 -15.74 -1.38
CA PHE A 366 16.22 -15.60 0.07
C PHE A 366 14.95 -15.92 0.86
N TYR A 367 15.07 -16.28 2.14
CA TYR A 367 13.90 -16.55 2.98
C TYR A 367 13.40 -15.28 3.68
N LYS A 368 12.07 -15.06 3.64
CA LYS A 368 11.33 -14.01 4.36
C LYS A 368 10.51 -14.61 5.51
N GLY A 369 10.15 -13.74 6.47
CA GLY A 369 9.32 -14.06 7.64
C GLY A 369 10.13 -14.25 8.94
N ASN A 370 11.45 -14.13 8.86
CA ASN A 370 12.34 -14.06 10.01
C ASN A 370 12.44 -12.60 10.50
N PHE A 371 12.45 -12.41 11.83
CA PHE A 371 12.62 -11.09 12.46
C PHE A 371 14.01 -10.90 13.08
N GLU A 372 14.89 -11.90 13.02
CA GLU A 372 16.30 -11.76 13.43
C GLU A 372 16.99 -10.73 12.54
N TYR A 373 17.39 -9.62 13.16
CA TYR A 373 17.94 -8.46 12.47
C TYR A 373 19.49 -8.52 12.43
N ASP A 374 20.05 -8.23 11.27
CA ASP A 374 21.49 -8.08 11.04
C ASP A 374 21.86 -6.57 11.08
N PRO A 375 22.41 -6.07 12.20
CA PRO A 375 22.78 -4.65 12.32
C PRO A 375 24.03 -4.29 11.52
N ARG A 376 24.80 -5.28 11.05
CA ARG A 376 25.97 -5.03 10.22
C ARG A 376 25.54 -4.67 8.80
N HIS A 377 24.68 -5.47 8.17
CA HIS A 377 24.25 -5.23 6.78
C HIS A 377 22.96 -4.41 6.65
N LEU A 378 22.29 -4.11 7.77
CA LEU A 378 21.00 -3.43 7.86
C LEU A 378 19.90 -4.17 7.09
N GLY A 379 19.47 -5.30 7.64
CA GLY A 379 18.37 -6.09 7.11
C GLY A 379 18.01 -7.27 8.00
N TYR A 380 17.09 -8.13 7.56
CA TYR A 380 16.83 -9.39 8.25
C TYR A 380 17.76 -10.50 7.76
N ARG A 381 18.01 -11.47 8.64
CA ARG A 381 18.66 -12.74 8.29
C ARG A 381 17.83 -13.53 7.29
N THR A 382 18.48 -14.02 6.25
CA THR A 382 17.85 -14.58 5.03
C THR A 382 18.02 -16.08 4.84
N GLU A 383 18.69 -16.75 5.79
CA GLU A 383 18.92 -18.19 5.73
C GLU A 383 17.61 -18.98 5.86
N ALA A 384 17.62 -20.21 5.36
CA ALA A 384 16.46 -21.10 5.44
C ALA A 384 16.06 -21.37 6.90
N PHE A 385 14.76 -21.29 7.18
CA PHE A 385 14.19 -21.62 8.48
C PHE A 385 12.81 -22.28 8.33
N THR A 386 12.35 -22.93 9.40
CA THR A 386 11.06 -23.64 9.38
C THR A 386 9.90 -22.67 9.16
N ASN A 387 9.02 -22.99 8.21
CA ASN A 387 7.91 -22.13 7.77
C ASN A 387 8.31 -20.79 7.11
N GLY A 388 9.57 -20.64 6.73
CA GLY A 388 10.02 -19.47 5.97
C GLY A 388 9.44 -19.42 4.57
N PHE A 389 9.23 -18.21 4.07
CA PHE A 389 8.78 -17.97 2.70
C PHE A 389 9.99 -17.78 1.78
N LEU A 390 10.20 -18.69 0.82
CA LEU A 390 11.27 -18.54 -0.16
C LEU A 390 10.88 -17.48 -1.20
N PHE A 391 11.53 -16.33 -1.16
CA PHE A 391 11.38 -15.28 -2.16
C PHE A 391 12.30 -15.56 -3.34
N ASP A 392 11.78 -15.42 -4.56
CA ASP A 392 12.52 -15.59 -5.82
C ASP A 392 12.35 -14.35 -6.69
N THR A 393 13.46 -13.67 -6.99
CA THR A 393 13.46 -12.41 -7.73
C THR A 393 13.27 -12.58 -9.24
N ARG A 394 13.18 -13.82 -9.72
CA ARG A 394 12.94 -14.17 -11.13
C ARG A 394 11.45 -14.25 -11.46
N ILE A 395 10.58 -14.26 -10.45
CA ILE A 395 9.13 -14.26 -10.61
C ILE A 395 8.66 -12.84 -10.96
N THR A 396 7.69 -12.72 -11.87
CA THR A 396 7.04 -11.45 -12.22
C THR A 396 6.54 -10.73 -10.97
N GLY A 397 6.84 -9.42 -10.85
CA GLY A 397 6.52 -8.61 -9.67
C GLY A 397 7.56 -8.69 -8.55
N ASN A 398 8.53 -9.61 -8.63
CA ASN A 398 9.58 -9.79 -7.63
C ASN A 398 10.96 -9.32 -8.11
N HIS A 399 11.08 -8.68 -9.27
CA HIS A 399 12.39 -8.32 -9.82
C HIS A 399 13.18 -7.41 -8.86
N ASN A 400 14.44 -7.76 -8.63
CA ASN A 400 15.39 -7.00 -7.80
C ASN A 400 16.27 -6.03 -8.60
N SER A 401 15.80 -5.64 -9.79
CA SER A 401 16.56 -4.83 -10.73
C SER A 401 16.56 -3.35 -10.39
N GLY A 402 17.47 -2.60 -11.02
CA GLY A 402 17.50 -1.15 -10.93
C GLY A 402 17.92 -0.61 -9.58
N HIS A 403 17.81 0.70 -9.41
CA HIS A 403 18.43 1.43 -8.31
C HIS A 403 19.90 0.98 -8.13
N GLU A 404 20.64 0.96 -9.24
CA GLU A 404 21.94 0.31 -9.31
C GLU A 404 23.08 1.32 -9.24
N PHE A 405 24.12 0.96 -8.47
CA PHE A 405 25.40 1.66 -8.40
C PHE A 405 26.47 0.82 -9.07
N ARG A 406 26.82 1.14 -10.32
CA ARG A 406 27.85 0.43 -11.08
C ARG A 406 28.68 1.35 -11.96
N ALA A 407 29.79 0.84 -12.49
CA ALA A 407 30.59 1.57 -13.45
C ALA A 407 29.85 1.68 -14.80
N GLY A 408 29.91 2.85 -15.42
CA GLY A 408 29.30 3.13 -16.73
C GLY A 408 28.37 4.34 -16.72
N GLU A 409 27.62 4.48 -17.80
CA GLU A 409 26.64 5.55 -17.98
C GLU A 409 25.40 5.35 -17.10
N LYS A 410 24.82 6.46 -16.65
CA LYS A 410 23.53 6.46 -15.93
C LYS A 410 22.38 6.16 -16.90
N GLY A 411 21.30 5.58 -16.38
CA GLY A 411 20.11 5.17 -17.14
C GLY A 411 19.90 3.66 -17.11
N ASN A 412 18.73 3.21 -17.59
CA ASN A 412 18.34 1.79 -17.61
C ASN A 412 18.55 1.08 -16.27
N GLY A 413 18.25 1.76 -15.16
CA GLY A 413 18.43 1.22 -13.80
C GLY A 413 19.68 1.68 -13.07
N VAL A 414 20.69 2.21 -13.77
CA VAL A 414 21.92 2.75 -13.15
C VAL A 414 21.70 4.19 -12.73
N ILE A 415 21.79 4.45 -11.43
CA ILE A 415 21.52 5.78 -10.85
C ILE A 415 22.79 6.50 -10.35
N GLY A 416 23.86 5.76 -10.12
CA GLY A 416 25.11 6.30 -9.58
C GLY A 416 26.33 5.50 -10.02
N ARG A 417 27.50 6.07 -9.75
CA ARG A 417 28.78 5.39 -9.94
C ARG A 417 28.87 4.15 -9.07
N LEU A 418 29.79 3.25 -9.40
CA LEU A 418 30.14 2.15 -8.51
C LEU A 418 30.56 2.70 -7.15
N LEU A 419 29.95 2.17 -6.10
CA LEU A 419 30.36 2.40 -4.72
C LEU A 419 31.34 1.30 -4.32
N GLN A 420 32.53 1.70 -3.89
CA GLN A 420 33.52 0.77 -3.35
C GLN A 420 33.02 0.17 -2.03
N PRO A 421 33.42 -1.06 -1.64
CA PRO A 421 32.92 -1.69 -0.42
C PRO A 421 33.00 -0.81 0.84
N GLN A 422 34.10 -0.05 1.02
CA GLN A 422 34.27 0.89 2.13
C GLN A 422 33.29 2.08 2.09
N GLU A 423 32.89 2.53 0.91
CA GLU A 423 31.89 3.59 0.75
C GLU A 423 30.49 3.08 1.12
N ARG A 424 30.18 1.82 0.77
CA ARG A 424 28.94 1.16 1.19
C ARG A 424 28.86 1.09 2.71
N TRP A 425 29.92 0.64 3.39
CA TRP A 425 29.98 0.62 4.85
C TRP A 425 29.82 2.00 5.49
N ALA A 426 30.45 3.03 4.91
CA ALA A 426 30.28 4.41 5.37
C ALA A 426 28.83 4.90 5.23
N LEU A 427 28.19 4.63 4.10
CA LEU A 427 26.78 4.96 3.87
C LEU A 427 25.85 4.23 4.85
N LEU A 428 26.08 2.93 5.10
CA LEU A 428 25.33 2.17 6.10
C LEU A 428 25.40 2.84 7.47
N GLU A 429 26.61 3.22 7.90
CA GLU A 429 26.81 3.86 9.21
C GLU A 429 26.07 5.19 9.33
N TYR A 430 26.05 5.99 8.26
CA TYR A 430 25.29 7.23 8.22
C TYR A 430 23.77 7.01 8.21
N LEU A 431 23.26 6.03 7.46
CA LEU A 431 21.83 5.72 7.39
C LEU A 431 21.24 5.26 8.73
N LYS A 432 22.07 4.78 9.66
CA LYS A 432 21.65 4.50 11.05
C LYS A 432 21.24 5.76 11.80
N VAL A 433 21.90 6.89 11.53
CA VAL A 433 21.70 8.14 12.30
C VAL A 433 20.93 9.22 11.56
N LEU A 434 20.72 9.08 10.25
CA LEU A 434 19.97 10.02 9.42
C LEU A 434 18.58 10.35 10.00
N GLY A 435 18.31 11.64 10.21
CA GLY A 435 17.08 12.17 10.81
C GLY A 435 16.99 12.00 12.33
N GLY A 436 18.03 11.47 12.97
CA GLY A 436 18.10 11.23 14.40
C GLY A 436 18.98 12.22 15.17
N PRO A 437 18.96 12.19 16.51
CA PRO A 437 19.71 13.13 17.35
C PRO A 437 21.24 12.98 17.27
N LEU A 438 21.74 11.86 16.74
CA LEU A 438 23.18 11.63 16.55
C LEU A 438 23.71 12.28 15.28
N GLU A 439 22.85 12.57 14.29
CA GLU A 439 23.29 13.18 13.03
C GLU A 439 23.90 14.57 13.23
N SER A 440 23.38 15.35 14.17
CA SER A 440 23.90 16.68 14.48
C SER A 440 25.30 16.68 15.12
N GLN A 441 25.83 15.50 15.46
CA GLN A 441 27.14 15.30 16.06
C GLN A 441 28.21 14.84 15.05
N LEU A 442 27.86 14.73 13.76
CA LEU A 442 28.73 14.27 12.67
C LEU A 442 29.47 15.39 11.96
#